data_AF-A0A6L7T263-F1
#
_entry.id   AF-A0A6L7T263-F1
#
_cell.length_a   1.000
_cell.length_b   1.000
_cell.length_c   1.000
_cell.angle_alpha   90.00
_cell.angle_beta   90.00
_cell.angle_gamma   90.00
#
_symmetry.space_group_name_H-M   'P 1'
#
loop_
_entity.id
_entity.type
_entity.pdbx_description
1 polymer ?
#
loop_
_entity_poly.entity_id
_entity_poly.type
_entity_poly.pdbx_seq_one_letter_code
_entity_poly.pdbx_strand_id
1 'polypeptide(L)'
;MKRAELLPVSGSGLCDLSQARLVDYLTTIIDDREVPETDEEWNERLCALGFMVEREDGPPACTIAGLILFGYRPRRLLRHAGIRWMCFEGEEKTYDAIDDQVLEGPLVDLWQVLSGGRELVEKELIKRLADAIRPFVSEEADQVEESMRRERRWHYPLEALREGVVNALTHRDWTRYEEIEVVRYADRIEILSPGALQNGMTVEKMIAGQRVPRNLLISETLRDYSYSDARGMGVRNKIIPLMRAHNGVDPEFEATEDYLRLTLRRGSAPRPRGT
;
A
#
# COMPACT_ATOMS: atom_id res chain seq x y z
N MET A 1 2.23 -23.94 4.53
CA MET A 1 2.73 -22.64 5.04
C MET A 1 1.56 -21.93 5.70
N LYS A 2 1.64 -21.55 6.97
CA LYS A 2 0.56 -20.80 7.64
C LYS A 2 0.45 -19.42 6.97
N ARG A 3 -0.76 -18.99 6.59
CA ARG A 3 -1.01 -17.65 6.03
C ARG A 3 -0.88 -16.64 7.17
N ALA A 4 0.21 -15.89 7.20
CA ALA A 4 0.51 -14.95 8.29
C ALA A 4 -0.61 -13.93 8.51
N GLU A 5 -1.22 -13.46 7.41
CA GLU A 5 -2.35 -12.53 7.42
C GLU A 5 -3.56 -13.01 8.25
N LEU A 6 -3.74 -14.31 8.45
CA LEU A 6 -4.85 -14.90 9.20
C LEU A 6 -4.52 -15.16 10.68
N LEU A 7 -3.31 -14.82 11.13
CA LEU A 7 -2.93 -15.00 12.53
C LEU A 7 -3.76 -14.05 13.43
N PRO A 8 -4.26 -14.53 14.58
CA PRO A 8 -4.97 -13.69 15.53
C PRO A 8 -4.04 -12.64 16.13
N VAL A 9 -4.54 -11.41 16.27
CA VAL A 9 -3.86 -10.35 17.02
C VAL A 9 -4.40 -10.30 18.44
N SER A 10 -3.51 -10.53 19.40
CA SER A 10 -3.87 -10.61 20.81
C SER A 10 -4.42 -9.28 21.33
N GLY A 11 -5.54 -9.33 22.05
CA GLY A 11 -6.20 -8.15 22.61
C GLY A 11 -7.00 -7.33 21.60
N SER A 12 -7.17 -7.82 20.37
CA SER A 12 -8.08 -7.25 19.38
C SER A 12 -9.48 -7.84 19.48
N GLY A 13 -10.48 -7.08 19.04
CA GLY A 13 -11.85 -7.56 18.85
C GLY A 13 -12.62 -6.70 17.84
N LEU A 14 -13.92 -6.97 17.68
CA LEU A 14 -14.78 -6.25 16.73
C LEU A 14 -14.71 -4.72 16.88
N CYS A 15 -14.59 -4.22 18.12
CA CYS A 15 -14.50 -2.79 18.44
C CYS A 15 -13.24 -2.10 17.87
N ASP A 16 -12.22 -2.84 17.45
CA ASP A 16 -11.03 -2.31 16.80
C ASP A 16 -11.21 -2.08 15.29
N LEU A 17 -12.25 -2.68 14.71
CA LEU A 17 -12.56 -2.60 13.28
C LEU A 17 -13.58 -1.51 13.01
N SER A 18 -13.39 -0.81 11.90
CA SER A 18 -14.32 0.20 11.44
C SER A 18 -15.55 -0.43 10.82
N GLN A 19 -16.63 -0.50 11.59
CA GLN A 19 -17.91 -1.02 11.12
C GLN A 19 -18.40 -0.28 9.87
N ALA A 20 -18.19 1.05 9.78
CA ALA A 20 -18.54 1.81 8.59
C ALA A 20 -17.80 1.34 7.32
N ARG A 21 -16.50 1.01 7.44
CA ARG A 21 -15.70 0.47 6.32
C ARG A 21 -16.11 -0.95 5.98
N LEU A 22 -16.46 -1.75 6.99
CA LEU A 22 -16.93 -3.11 6.78
C LEU A 22 -18.29 -3.13 6.07
N VAL A 23 -19.21 -2.24 6.45
CA VAL A 23 -20.49 -2.06 5.75
C VAL A 23 -20.27 -1.60 4.31
N ASP A 24 -19.39 -0.63 4.07
CA ASP A 24 -19.01 -0.20 2.72
C ASP A 24 -18.39 -1.35 1.91
N TYR A 25 -17.51 -2.15 2.53
CA TYR A 25 -16.93 -3.32 1.87
C TYR A 25 -18.01 -4.31 1.44
N LEU A 26 -18.86 -4.76 2.37
CA LEU A 26 -19.93 -5.72 2.08
C LEU A 26 -20.86 -5.19 0.99
N THR A 27 -21.48 -4.04 1.21
CA THR A 27 -22.58 -3.54 0.36
C THR A 27 -22.11 -2.99 -0.97
N THR A 28 -20.95 -2.33 -0.99
CA THR A 28 -20.55 -1.46 -2.08
C THR A 28 -19.41 -2.06 -2.90
N ILE A 29 -18.52 -2.82 -2.27
CA ILE A 29 -17.32 -3.38 -2.92
C ILE A 29 -17.57 -4.80 -3.40
N ILE A 30 -18.23 -5.64 -2.60
CA ILE A 30 -18.55 -7.03 -2.96
C ILE A 30 -20.04 -7.28 -3.28
N ASP A 31 -20.88 -6.24 -3.26
CA ASP A 31 -22.34 -6.28 -3.53
C ASP A 31 -23.11 -7.32 -2.69
N ASP A 32 -22.68 -7.49 -1.44
CA ASP A 32 -23.36 -8.31 -0.45
C ASP A 32 -24.34 -7.46 0.36
N ARG A 33 -25.63 -7.77 0.22
CA ARG A 33 -26.73 -6.99 0.81
C ARG A 33 -27.13 -7.47 2.21
N GLU A 34 -26.56 -8.58 2.67
CA GLU A 34 -26.81 -9.12 3.99
C GLU A 34 -25.82 -8.52 4.99
N VAL A 35 -26.15 -7.32 5.47
CA VAL A 35 -25.36 -6.60 6.48
C VAL A 35 -25.76 -7.08 7.87
N PRO A 36 -24.80 -7.57 8.69
CA PRO A 36 -25.08 -7.95 10.07
C PRO A 36 -25.60 -6.79 10.92
N GLU A 37 -26.56 -7.06 11.81
CA GLU A 37 -27.16 -6.05 12.71
C GLU A 37 -26.61 -6.14 14.13
N THR A 38 -26.18 -7.33 14.55
CA THR A 38 -25.66 -7.62 15.90
C THR A 38 -24.16 -7.90 15.91
N ASP A 39 -23.51 -7.72 17.07
CA ASP A 39 -22.08 -8.01 17.23
C ASP A 39 -21.78 -9.50 16.99
N GLU A 40 -22.67 -10.40 17.41
CA GLU A 40 -22.57 -11.84 17.13
C GLU A 40 -22.58 -12.14 15.63
N GLU A 41 -23.54 -11.60 14.87
CA GLU A 41 -23.59 -11.79 13.41
C GLU A 41 -22.37 -11.17 12.72
N TRP A 42 -21.88 -10.02 13.21
CA TRP A 42 -20.64 -9.41 12.71
C TRP A 42 -19.44 -10.32 12.94
N ASN A 43 -19.31 -10.87 14.15
CA ASN A 43 -18.24 -11.80 14.49
C ASN A 43 -18.27 -13.04 13.59
N GLU A 44 -19.44 -13.67 13.41
CA GLU A 44 -19.62 -14.82 12.53
C GLU A 44 -19.23 -14.48 11.08
N ARG A 45 -19.76 -13.36 10.55
CA ARG A 45 -19.48 -12.91 9.18
C ARG A 45 -18.01 -12.64 8.96
N LEU A 46 -17.35 -11.95 9.88
CA LEU A 46 -15.92 -11.59 9.75
C LEU A 46 -15.01 -12.79 9.95
N CYS A 47 -15.40 -13.78 10.75
CA CYS A 47 -14.71 -15.07 10.82
C CYS A 47 -14.84 -15.84 9.50
N ALA A 48 -16.04 -15.87 8.91
CA ALA A 48 -16.27 -16.52 7.62
C ALA A 48 -15.45 -15.89 6.48
N LEU A 49 -15.26 -14.56 6.51
CA LEU A 49 -14.42 -13.82 5.55
C LEU A 49 -12.92 -13.88 5.88
N GLY A 50 -12.52 -14.38 7.06
CA GLY A 50 -11.13 -14.46 7.50
C GLY A 50 -10.52 -13.17 8.06
N PHE A 51 -11.34 -12.13 8.29
CA PHE A 51 -10.90 -10.90 8.95
C PHE A 51 -10.87 -11.03 10.48
N MET A 52 -11.57 -12.02 11.02
CA MET A 52 -11.49 -12.46 12.41
C MET A 52 -11.28 -13.96 12.50
N VAL A 53 -10.95 -14.46 13.68
CA VAL A 53 -10.80 -15.88 13.98
C VAL A 53 -11.36 -16.18 15.36
N GLU A 54 -12.10 -17.28 15.46
CA GLU A 54 -12.63 -17.78 16.73
C GLU A 54 -11.51 -18.14 17.70
N ARG A 55 -11.82 -18.04 19.00
CA ARG A 55 -10.93 -18.38 20.09
C ARG A 55 -11.63 -19.32 21.04
N GLU A 56 -10.90 -20.31 21.55
CA GLU A 56 -11.45 -21.24 22.56
C GLU A 56 -11.82 -20.51 23.86
N ASP A 57 -11.04 -19.49 24.23
CA ASP A 57 -11.16 -18.78 25.52
C ASP A 57 -11.65 -17.32 25.37
N GLY A 58 -12.73 -17.09 24.62
CA GLY A 58 -13.41 -15.79 24.58
C GLY A 58 -13.93 -15.37 23.21
N PRO A 59 -14.31 -14.08 23.04
CA PRO A 59 -14.81 -13.59 21.77
C PRO A 59 -13.75 -13.69 20.66
N PRO A 60 -14.16 -13.75 19.39
CA PRO A 60 -13.24 -13.78 18.27
C PRO A 60 -12.25 -12.61 18.29
N ALA A 61 -11.03 -12.87 17.81
CA ALA A 61 -10.01 -11.85 17.64
C ALA A 61 -9.87 -11.48 16.17
N CYS A 62 -9.48 -10.25 15.90
CA CYS A 62 -9.12 -9.83 14.56
C CYS A 62 -7.89 -10.58 14.07
N THR A 63 -7.90 -10.93 12.79
CA THR A 63 -6.68 -11.34 12.10
C THR A 63 -5.83 -10.13 11.77
N ILE A 64 -4.55 -10.36 11.41
CA ILE A 64 -3.70 -9.27 10.91
C ILE A 64 -4.36 -8.57 9.71
N ALA A 65 -4.90 -9.34 8.76
CA ALA A 65 -5.62 -8.81 7.60
C ALA A 65 -6.77 -7.90 8.02
N GLY A 66 -7.64 -8.36 8.93
CA GLY A 66 -8.78 -7.58 9.43
C GLY A 66 -8.34 -6.23 10.00
N LEU A 67 -7.31 -6.23 10.85
CA LEU A 67 -6.80 -5.00 11.47
C LEU A 67 -6.17 -4.04 10.46
N ILE A 68 -5.31 -4.51 9.56
CA ILE A 68 -4.65 -3.58 8.62
C ILE A 68 -5.61 -3.07 7.55
N LEU A 69 -6.59 -3.88 7.13
CA LEU A 69 -7.56 -3.47 6.11
C LEU A 69 -8.60 -2.52 6.70
N PHE A 70 -9.16 -2.84 7.87
CA PHE A 70 -10.36 -2.16 8.39
C PHE A 70 -10.19 -1.54 9.77
N GLY A 71 -9.04 -1.72 10.43
CA GLY A 71 -8.83 -1.21 11.79
C GLY A 71 -8.78 0.32 11.86
N TYR A 72 -9.34 0.89 12.94
CA TYR A 72 -9.27 2.34 13.16
C TYR A 72 -7.83 2.83 13.36
N ARG A 73 -7.05 2.06 14.15
CA ARG A 73 -5.67 2.39 14.53
C ARG A 73 -4.83 1.10 14.63
N PRO A 74 -4.48 0.48 13.49
CA PRO A 74 -3.84 -0.83 13.50
C PRO A 74 -2.53 -0.85 14.30
N ARG A 75 -1.78 0.25 14.36
CA ARG A 75 -0.52 0.35 15.13
C ARG A 75 -0.67 0.21 16.64
N ARG A 76 -1.88 0.42 17.18
CA ARG A 76 -2.14 0.22 18.62
C ARG A 76 -1.86 -1.21 19.05
N LEU A 77 -2.18 -2.17 18.18
CA LEU A 77 -2.07 -3.61 18.44
C LEU A 77 -0.98 -4.27 17.59
N LEU A 78 -0.70 -3.72 16.41
CA LEU A 78 0.31 -4.19 15.47
C LEU A 78 1.27 -3.05 15.14
N ARG A 79 2.26 -2.79 16.00
CA ARG A 79 3.10 -1.57 15.96
C ARG A 79 3.74 -1.27 14.61
N HIS A 80 4.05 -2.31 13.84
CA HIS A 80 4.65 -2.24 12.51
C HIS A 80 3.64 -2.06 11.35
N ALA A 81 2.35 -1.84 11.66
CA ALA A 81 1.29 -1.60 10.69
C ALA A 81 1.31 -0.16 10.18
N GLY A 82 2.22 0.12 9.25
CA GLY A 82 2.31 1.43 8.62
C GLY A 82 3.42 1.50 7.59
N ILE A 83 3.66 2.72 7.13
CA ILE A 83 4.76 3.05 6.22
C ILE A 83 5.58 4.14 6.88
N ARG A 84 6.88 3.91 7.03
CA ARG A 84 7.83 4.95 7.39
C ARG A 84 8.29 5.66 6.13
N TRP A 85 7.99 6.95 6.03
CA TRP A 85 8.44 7.83 4.97
C TRP A 85 9.65 8.61 5.46
N MET A 86 10.73 8.63 4.65
CA MET A 86 11.92 9.43 4.91
C MET A 86 12.35 10.16 3.64
N CYS A 87 12.81 11.40 3.79
CA CYS A 87 13.31 12.23 2.72
C CYS A 87 14.68 12.81 3.08
N PHE A 88 15.68 12.56 2.25
CA PHE A 88 17.04 13.07 2.39
C PHE A 88 17.38 14.00 1.23
N GLU A 89 18.17 15.04 1.49
CA GLU A 89 18.64 15.96 0.45
C GLU A 89 19.62 15.27 -0.50
N GLY A 90 20.57 14.51 0.07
CA GLY A 90 21.64 13.82 -0.63
C GLY A 90 21.31 12.39 -1.05
N GLU A 91 22.35 11.67 -1.49
CA GLU A 91 22.26 10.28 -1.98
C GLU A 91 22.42 9.23 -0.88
N GLU A 92 22.78 9.67 0.33
CA GLU A 92 23.05 8.82 1.50
C GLU A 92 22.05 9.07 2.63
N LYS A 93 21.88 8.06 3.47
CA LYS A 93 21.06 8.14 4.68
C LYS A 93 21.86 8.87 5.76
N THR A 94 21.49 10.12 6.03
CA THR A 94 22.09 10.95 7.09
C THR A 94 21.19 10.98 8.33
N TYR A 95 21.66 11.61 9.41
CA TYR A 95 20.81 11.83 10.58
C TYR A 95 19.76 12.93 10.37
N ASP A 96 20.05 13.88 9.46
CA ASP A 96 19.21 15.04 9.20
C ASP A 96 18.29 14.79 7.99
N ALA A 97 17.21 14.05 8.22
CA ALA A 97 16.14 13.92 7.24
C ALA A 97 15.39 15.25 7.09
N ILE A 98 15.08 15.65 5.85
CA ILE A 98 14.21 16.80 5.56
C ILE A 98 12.78 16.51 6.03
N ASP A 99 12.39 15.23 5.96
CA ASP A 99 11.10 14.75 6.41
C ASP A 99 11.25 13.30 6.88
N ASP A 100 10.72 12.98 8.07
CA ASP A 100 10.67 11.62 8.63
C ASP A 100 9.33 11.46 9.34
N GLN A 101 8.45 10.66 8.76
CA GLN A 101 7.09 10.47 9.24
C GLN A 101 6.74 9.00 9.25
N VAL A 102 5.94 8.62 10.23
CA VAL A 102 5.33 7.29 10.27
C VAL A 102 3.85 7.40 9.98
N LEU A 103 3.45 6.91 8.82
CA LEU A 103 2.09 6.96 8.34
C LEU A 103 1.33 5.71 8.80
N GLU A 104 0.13 5.94 9.34
CA GLU A 104 -0.75 4.90 9.85
C GLU A 104 -2.17 5.06 9.32
N GLY A 105 -2.88 3.93 9.24
CA GLY A 105 -4.28 3.89 8.85
C GLY A 105 -4.65 2.57 8.18
N PRO A 106 -5.95 2.38 7.91
CA PRO A 106 -6.45 1.25 7.13
C PRO A 106 -5.95 1.30 5.69
N LEU A 107 -5.81 0.13 5.07
CA LEU A 107 -5.38 -0.01 3.67
C LEU A 107 -6.51 0.22 2.65
N VAL A 108 -7.75 0.37 3.11
CA VAL A 108 -8.92 0.63 2.26
C VAL A 108 -9.48 2.01 2.54
N ASP A 109 -10.20 2.61 1.58
CA ASP A 109 -10.87 3.91 1.77
C ASP A 109 -12.19 3.74 2.54
N LEU A 110 -12.68 4.84 3.12
CA LEU A 110 -14.05 4.91 3.64
C LEU A 110 -14.84 5.82 2.71
N TRP A 111 -15.79 5.22 2.00
CA TRP A 111 -16.75 5.95 1.20
C TRP A 111 -18.08 6.05 1.95
N GLN A 112 -18.76 7.17 1.76
CA GLN A 112 -20.14 7.34 2.19
C GLN A 112 -21.01 7.57 0.97
N VAL A 113 -22.11 6.81 0.88
CA VAL A 113 -23.12 6.98 -0.16
C VAL A 113 -24.07 8.09 0.27
N LEU A 114 -24.12 9.17 -0.50
CA LEU A 114 -25.03 10.30 -0.33
C LEU A 114 -25.96 10.40 -1.55
N SER A 115 -27.04 11.16 -1.43
CA SER A 115 -28.07 11.30 -2.49
C SER A 115 -27.55 11.79 -3.84
N GLY A 116 -26.33 12.35 -3.90
CA GLY A 116 -25.68 12.87 -5.10
C GLY A 116 -24.45 12.08 -5.58
N GLY A 117 -24.11 10.95 -4.95
CA GLY A 117 -22.93 10.15 -5.30
C GLY A 117 -22.17 9.62 -4.08
N ARG A 118 -20.95 9.14 -4.31
CA ARG A 118 -20.05 8.69 -3.24
C ARG A 118 -19.06 9.80 -2.87
N GLU A 119 -18.94 10.05 -1.58
CA GLU A 119 -17.96 10.98 -1.03
C GLU A 119 -16.89 10.20 -0.26
N LEU A 120 -15.62 10.58 -0.45
CA LEU A 120 -14.51 10.01 0.30
C LEU A 120 -14.45 10.66 1.68
N VAL A 121 -14.81 9.92 2.72
CA VAL A 121 -14.81 10.42 4.10
C VAL A 121 -13.42 10.36 4.70
N GLU A 122 -12.71 9.25 4.47
CA GLU A 122 -11.38 9.04 5.03
C GLU A 122 -10.47 8.30 4.05
N LYS A 123 -9.31 8.92 3.77
CA LYS A 123 -8.26 8.38 2.91
C LYS A 123 -7.60 7.16 3.52
N GLU A 124 -7.38 6.17 2.68
CA GLU A 124 -6.51 5.02 2.96
C GLU A 124 -5.02 5.39 3.02
N LEU A 125 -4.19 4.47 3.53
CA LEU A 125 -2.78 4.67 3.83
C LEU A 125 -1.91 5.12 2.64
N ILE A 126 -2.08 4.55 1.45
CA ILE A 126 -1.35 4.87 0.22
C ILE A 126 -1.70 6.29 -0.27
N LYS A 127 -2.97 6.73 -0.18
CA LYS A 127 -3.37 8.12 -0.45
C LYS A 127 -2.75 9.09 0.55
N ARG A 128 -2.67 8.73 1.84
CA ARG A 128 -1.96 9.53 2.85
C ARG A 128 -0.47 9.65 2.53
N LEU A 129 0.16 8.55 2.12
CA LEU A 129 1.53 8.57 1.62
C LEU A 129 1.66 9.47 0.40
N ALA A 130 0.77 9.36 -0.58
CA ALA A 130 0.79 10.19 -1.77
C ALA A 130 0.73 11.70 -1.44
N ASP A 131 -0.09 12.09 -0.46
CA ASP A 131 -0.15 13.47 0.02
C ASP A 131 1.17 13.90 0.71
N ALA A 132 1.75 13.03 1.55
CA ALA A 132 2.99 13.30 2.28
C ALA A 132 4.21 13.46 1.36
N ILE A 133 4.34 12.59 0.35
CA ILE A 133 5.49 12.60 -0.56
C ILE A 133 5.37 13.68 -1.63
N ARG A 134 4.15 14.16 -1.95
CA ARG A 134 3.86 15.04 -3.08
C ARG A 134 4.80 16.25 -3.18
N PRO A 135 5.13 16.97 -2.09
CA PRO A 135 6.06 18.11 -2.14
C PRO A 135 7.49 17.72 -2.52
N PHE A 136 7.90 16.47 -2.29
CA PHE A 136 9.28 15.99 -2.45
C PHE A 136 9.50 15.24 -3.77
N VAL A 137 8.43 14.88 -4.47
CA VAL A 137 8.46 14.12 -5.72
C VAL A 137 7.94 14.93 -6.91
N SER A 138 7.75 16.24 -6.75
CA SER A 138 7.33 17.14 -7.82
C SER A 138 7.89 18.55 -7.66
N GLU A 139 8.00 19.25 -8.78
CA GLU A 139 8.37 20.67 -8.88
C GLU A 139 7.28 21.44 -9.64
N GLU A 140 7.13 22.73 -9.36
CA GLU A 140 6.33 23.60 -10.23
C GLU A 140 7.14 23.87 -11.50
N ALA A 141 6.53 23.73 -12.68
CA ALA A 141 7.20 24.10 -13.92
C ALA A 141 7.44 25.62 -13.95
N ASP A 142 8.66 26.02 -14.36
CA ASP A 142 9.05 27.41 -14.51
C ASP A 142 8.27 28.15 -15.62
N GLN A 143 7.68 27.39 -16.56
CA GLN A 143 6.93 27.94 -17.69
C GLN A 143 5.44 27.98 -17.42
N VAL A 144 4.87 29.18 -17.56
CA VAL A 144 3.42 29.39 -17.60
C VAL A 144 2.98 29.02 -19.01
N GLU A 145 2.18 27.97 -19.16
CA GLU A 145 1.58 27.65 -20.45
C GLU A 145 0.58 28.74 -20.89
N GLU A 146 0.12 28.70 -22.14
CA GLU A 146 -0.97 29.56 -22.65
C GLU A 146 -2.24 29.52 -21.77
N SER A 147 -2.40 28.49 -20.93
CA SER A 147 -3.50 28.34 -19.98
C SER A 147 -3.37 29.19 -18.69
N MET A 148 -2.31 30.01 -18.55
CA MET A 148 -1.96 30.78 -17.33
C MET A 148 -1.78 29.91 -16.06
N ARG A 149 -1.57 28.60 -16.22
CA ARG A 149 -1.29 27.67 -15.11
C ARG A 149 0.14 27.17 -15.21
N ARG A 150 0.83 27.11 -14.06
CA ARG A 150 2.07 26.35 -13.91
C ARG A 150 1.71 24.88 -13.83
N GLU A 151 2.14 24.08 -14.81
CA GLU A 151 1.98 22.64 -14.72
C GLU A 151 2.93 22.07 -13.66
N ARG A 152 2.46 21.06 -12.92
CA ARG A 152 3.30 20.36 -11.94
C ARG A 152 4.04 19.23 -12.61
N ARG A 153 5.36 19.23 -12.48
CA ARG A 153 6.22 18.21 -13.06
C ARG A 153 6.61 17.17 -12.02
N TRP A 154 6.28 15.91 -12.26
CA TRP A 154 6.60 14.80 -11.37
C TRP A 154 8.01 14.27 -11.65
N HIS A 155 8.72 13.84 -10.61
CA HIS A 155 10.05 13.23 -10.74
C HIS A 155 9.98 11.73 -11.05
N TYR A 156 8.83 11.11 -10.78
CA TYR A 156 8.58 9.68 -10.93
C TYR A 156 7.16 9.45 -11.46
N PRO A 157 6.92 8.37 -12.22
CA PRO A 157 5.58 7.96 -12.58
C PRO A 157 4.80 7.53 -11.34
N LEU A 158 3.79 8.30 -10.96
CA LEU A 158 2.99 8.07 -9.74
C LEU A 158 2.35 6.68 -9.70
N GLU A 159 1.92 6.17 -10.85
CA GLU A 159 1.34 4.82 -10.95
C GLU A 159 2.35 3.73 -10.63
N ALA A 160 3.62 3.88 -11.04
CA ALA A 160 4.68 2.91 -10.72
C ALA A 160 5.00 2.93 -9.23
N LEU A 161 5.06 4.13 -8.64
CA LEU A 161 5.30 4.31 -7.22
C LEU A 161 4.17 3.70 -6.39
N ARG A 162 2.91 4.01 -6.75
CA ARG A 162 1.72 3.41 -6.13
C ARG A 162 1.75 1.89 -6.22
N GLU A 163 2.04 1.33 -7.39
CA GLU A 163 2.13 -0.12 -7.58
C GLU A 163 3.24 -0.75 -6.73
N GLY A 164 4.39 -0.07 -6.60
CA GLY A 164 5.48 -0.48 -5.72
C GLY A 164 5.04 -0.56 -4.25
N VAL A 165 4.32 0.45 -3.76
CA VAL A 165 3.80 0.49 -2.38
C VAL A 165 2.71 -0.57 -2.15
N VAL A 166 1.78 -0.73 -3.10
CA VAL A 166 0.75 -1.80 -3.04
C VAL A 166 1.40 -3.17 -2.96
N ASN A 167 2.43 -3.43 -3.77
CA ASN A 167 3.18 -4.69 -3.73
C ASN A 167 3.91 -4.86 -2.39
N ALA A 168 4.52 -3.79 -1.87
CA ALA A 168 5.18 -3.83 -0.57
C ALA A 168 4.21 -4.20 0.55
N LEU A 169 2.98 -3.65 0.56
CA LEU A 169 1.93 -3.97 1.54
C LEU A 169 1.35 -5.39 1.36
N THR A 170 1.09 -5.78 0.11
CA THR A 170 0.48 -7.07 -0.23
C THR A 170 1.42 -8.23 0.03
N HIS A 171 2.72 -8.05 -0.24
CA HIS A 171 3.72 -9.10 -0.12
C HIS A 171 4.58 -8.99 1.13
N ARG A 172 4.28 -8.07 2.07
CA ARG A 172 4.99 -7.94 3.34
C ARG A 172 4.92 -9.23 4.17
N ASP A 173 6.01 -9.58 4.83
CA ASP A 173 5.98 -10.56 5.92
C ASP A 173 5.37 -9.92 7.17
N TRP A 174 4.10 -10.20 7.43
CA TRP A 174 3.39 -9.64 8.56
C TRP A 174 3.83 -10.14 9.94
N THR A 175 4.67 -11.16 9.99
CA THR A 175 5.27 -11.68 11.24
C THR A 175 6.52 -10.92 11.68
N ARG A 176 7.11 -10.13 10.79
CA ARG A 176 8.29 -9.28 11.05
C ARG A 176 7.89 -7.94 11.68
N TYR A 177 8.78 -7.38 12.50
CA TYR A 177 8.54 -6.13 13.26
C TYR A 177 8.98 -4.86 12.51
N GLU A 178 9.75 -5.00 11.43
CA GLU A 178 10.26 -3.89 10.62
C GLU A 178 9.15 -3.25 9.80
N GLU A 179 9.11 -1.93 9.65
CA GLU A 179 8.07 -1.27 8.85
C GLU A 179 8.37 -1.38 7.35
N ILE A 180 7.37 -1.09 6.51
CA ILE A 180 7.68 -0.74 5.12
C ILE A 180 8.35 0.63 5.14
N GLU A 181 9.52 0.75 4.52
CA GLU A 181 10.19 2.04 4.38
C GLU A 181 10.00 2.55 2.95
N VAL A 182 9.62 3.82 2.81
CA VAL A 182 9.67 4.56 1.55
C VAL A 182 10.65 5.70 1.76
N VAL A 183 11.77 5.65 1.07
CA VAL A 183 12.88 6.58 1.28
C VAL A 183 13.19 7.31 0.00
N ARG A 184 13.14 8.65 0.01
CA ARG A 184 13.59 9.49 -1.10
C ARG A 184 14.98 10.03 -0.83
N TYR A 185 15.86 9.83 -1.79
CA TYR A 185 17.18 10.43 -1.90
C TYR A 185 17.21 11.42 -3.07
N ALA A 186 18.32 12.16 -3.23
CA ALA A 186 18.54 13.10 -4.32
C ALA A 186 18.19 12.52 -5.71
N ASP A 187 18.59 11.26 -5.92
CA ASP A 187 18.66 10.58 -7.21
C ASP A 187 17.66 9.42 -7.35
N ARG A 188 16.94 9.02 -6.29
CA ARG A 188 16.05 7.85 -6.32
C ARG A 188 15.01 7.84 -5.20
N ILE A 189 14.00 6.98 -5.36
CA ILE A 189 13.13 6.51 -4.28
C ILE A 189 13.35 5.02 -4.10
N GLU A 190 13.49 4.58 -2.85
CA GLU A 190 13.54 3.18 -2.45
C GLU A 190 12.26 2.81 -1.70
N ILE A 191 11.69 1.65 -2.02
CA ILE A 191 10.59 1.03 -1.28
C ILE A 191 11.10 -0.30 -0.75
N LEU A 192 11.22 -0.42 0.58
CA LEU A 192 11.69 -1.62 1.26
C LEU A 192 10.51 -2.34 1.91
N SER A 193 10.26 -3.58 1.49
CA SER A 193 9.25 -4.47 2.08
C SER A 193 9.93 -5.57 2.90
N PRO A 194 9.57 -5.73 4.19
CA PRO A 194 10.10 -6.78 5.05
C PRO A 194 9.80 -8.20 4.57
N GLY A 195 10.82 -9.06 4.67
CA GLY A 195 10.81 -10.49 4.38
C GLY A 195 11.28 -10.85 2.97
N ALA A 196 11.89 -12.03 2.84
CA ALA A 196 12.35 -12.59 1.57
C ALA A 196 11.24 -12.85 0.54
N LEU A 197 11.60 -13.05 -0.72
CA LEU A 197 10.68 -13.65 -1.70
C LEU A 197 10.31 -15.09 -1.30
N GLN A 198 9.02 -15.45 -1.38
CA GLN A 198 8.52 -16.76 -0.94
C GLN A 198 8.35 -17.77 -2.07
N ASN A 199 8.20 -19.05 -1.70
CA ASN A 199 7.78 -20.14 -2.60
C ASN A 199 8.69 -20.32 -3.83
N GLY A 200 10.00 -20.11 -3.67
CA GLY A 200 10.97 -20.22 -4.76
C GLY A 200 10.81 -19.14 -5.84
N MET A 201 10.11 -18.04 -5.52
CA MET A 201 10.06 -16.83 -6.34
C MET A 201 11.45 -16.18 -6.35
N THR A 202 11.84 -15.68 -7.51
CA THR A 202 13.08 -14.91 -7.71
C THR A 202 12.75 -13.59 -8.38
N VAL A 203 13.69 -12.64 -8.36
CA VAL A 203 13.53 -11.35 -9.03
C VAL A 203 13.27 -11.55 -10.53
N GLU A 204 13.95 -12.49 -11.17
CA GLU A 204 13.79 -12.79 -12.59
C GLU A 204 12.38 -13.31 -12.90
N LYS A 205 11.87 -14.24 -12.07
CA LYS A 205 10.50 -14.78 -12.22
C LYS A 205 9.44 -13.69 -12.01
N MET A 206 9.64 -12.82 -11.01
CA MET A 206 8.77 -11.69 -10.73
C MET A 206 8.75 -10.70 -11.90
N ILE A 207 9.91 -10.32 -12.44
CA ILE A 207 10.03 -9.46 -13.62
C ILE A 207 9.40 -10.11 -14.85
N ALA A 208 9.52 -11.44 -15.00
CA ALA A 208 8.84 -12.20 -16.05
C ALA A 208 7.31 -12.26 -15.87
N GLY A 209 6.77 -11.77 -14.75
CA GLY A 209 5.33 -11.68 -14.48
C GLY A 209 4.76 -12.91 -13.73
N GLN A 210 5.61 -13.75 -13.14
CA GLN A 210 5.12 -14.79 -12.23
C GLN A 210 4.63 -14.16 -10.93
N ARG A 211 3.56 -14.73 -10.36
CA ARG A 211 2.89 -14.18 -9.18
C ARG A 211 2.55 -15.28 -8.18
N VAL A 212 2.92 -15.04 -6.92
CA VAL A 212 2.47 -15.84 -5.78
C VAL A 212 2.25 -14.86 -4.63
N PRO A 213 0.99 -14.43 -4.37
CA PRO A 213 0.72 -13.54 -3.24
C PRO A 213 1.07 -14.26 -1.94
N ARG A 214 1.85 -13.57 -1.08
CA ARG A 214 2.13 -14.03 0.28
C ARG A 214 0.87 -13.94 1.14
N ASN A 215 0.15 -12.84 0.98
CA ASN A 215 -1.06 -12.52 1.71
C ASN A 215 -2.23 -12.46 0.71
N LEU A 216 -2.94 -13.57 0.59
CA LEU A 216 -3.99 -13.73 -0.42
C LEU A 216 -5.22 -12.91 -0.07
N LEU A 217 -5.67 -12.95 1.18
CA LEU A 217 -6.83 -12.18 1.64
C LEU A 217 -6.59 -10.68 1.45
N ILE A 218 -5.41 -10.18 1.86
CA ILE A 218 -5.03 -8.78 1.63
C ILE A 218 -5.00 -8.47 0.13
N SER A 219 -4.39 -9.35 -0.69
CA SER A 219 -4.32 -9.16 -2.14
C SER A 219 -5.69 -9.11 -2.81
N GLU A 220 -6.63 -9.95 -2.35
CA GLU A 220 -8.00 -10.03 -2.90
C GLU A 220 -8.81 -8.81 -2.50
N THR A 221 -8.80 -8.43 -1.21
CA THR A 221 -9.50 -7.21 -0.77
C THR A 221 -8.98 -5.97 -1.50
N LEU A 222 -7.65 -5.79 -1.64
CA LEU A 222 -7.11 -4.65 -2.40
C LEU A 222 -7.46 -4.72 -3.90
N ARG A 223 -7.71 -5.91 -4.46
CA ARG A 223 -8.22 -6.05 -5.83
C ARG A 223 -9.68 -5.65 -5.93
N ASP A 224 -10.51 -6.01 -4.95
CA ASP A 224 -11.93 -5.64 -4.92
C ASP A 224 -12.09 -4.11 -4.91
N TYR A 225 -11.24 -3.41 -4.14
CA TYR A 225 -11.15 -1.94 -4.15
C TYR A 225 -10.53 -1.35 -5.44
N SER A 226 -10.21 -2.18 -6.44
CA SER A 226 -9.52 -1.80 -7.67
C SER A 226 -8.16 -1.13 -7.43
N TYR A 227 -7.52 -1.41 -6.29
CA TYR A 227 -6.22 -0.81 -5.96
C TYR A 227 -5.05 -1.51 -6.62
N SER A 228 -5.20 -2.79 -6.92
CA SER A 228 -4.26 -3.60 -7.70
C SER A 228 -4.92 -4.06 -9.01
N ASP A 229 -4.12 -4.24 -10.06
CA ASP A 229 -4.63 -4.77 -11.33
C ASP A 229 -5.00 -6.26 -11.17
N ALA A 230 -6.20 -6.63 -11.59
CA ALA A 230 -6.71 -8.01 -11.57
C ALA A 230 -5.76 -9.01 -12.28
N ARG A 231 -4.94 -8.53 -13.22
CA ARG A 231 -3.98 -9.37 -13.96
C ARG A 231 -2.68 -9.64 -13.19
N GLY A 232 -2.42 -8.96 -12.07
CA GLY A 232 -1.25 -9.23 -11.22
C GLY A 232 0.10 -9.12 -11.94
N MET A 233 0.17 -8.31 -13.00
CA MET A 233 1.37 -8.05 -13.79
C MET A 233 1.99 -6.68 -13.46
N GLY A 234 1.78 -6.19 -12.23
CA GLY A 234 2.16 -4.85 -11.80
C GLY A 234 3.62 -4.49 -12.10
N VAL A 235 4.55 -5.37 -11.75
CA VAL A 235 5.98 -5.16 -12.04
C VAL A 235 6.26 -5.10 -13.55
N ARG A 236 5.84 -6.14 -14.29
CA ARG A 236 6.15 -6.30 -15.72
C ARG A 236 5.45 -5.27 -16.62
N ASN A 237 4.20 -4.93 -16.32
CA ASN A 237 3.35 -4.13 -17.20
C ASN A 237 3.08 -2.71 -16.70
N LYS A 238 3.40 -2.39 -15.44
CA LYS A 238 3.31 -1.01 -14.95
C LYS A 238 4.69 -0.48 -14.59
N ILE A 239 5.33 -1.02 -13.56
CA ILE A 239 6.55 -0.40 -12.98
C ILE A 239 7.65 -0.28 -14.03
N ILE A 240 8.03 -1.37 -14.70
CA ILE A 240 9.10 -1.37 -15.71
C ILE A 240 8.79 -0.43 -16.89
N PRO A 241 7.66 -0.59 -17.63
CA PRO A 241 7.39 0.26 -18.79
C PRO A 241 7.17 1.73 -18.43
N LEU A 242 6.53 2.03 -17.29
CA LEU A 242 6.33 3.42 -16.85
C LEU A 242 7.64 4.09 -16.49
N MET A 243 8.54 3.39 -15.79
CA MET A 243 9.86 3.92 -15.45
C MET A 243 10.71 4.14 -16.71
N ARG A 244 10.68 3.19 -17.65
CA ARG A 244 11.38 3.35 -18.92
C ARG A 244 10.84 4.52 -19.74
N ALA A 245 9.51 4.70 -19.78
CA ALA A 245 8.88 5.77 -20.53
C ALA A 245 9.09 7.16 -19.89
N HIS A 246 9.00 7.26 -18.56
CA HIS A 246 9.06 8.55 -17.85
C HIS A 246 10.48 8.95 -17.45
N ASN A 247 11.31 7.99 -17.01
CA ASN A 247 12.64 8.26 -16.45
C ASN A 247 13.78 7.74 -17.35
N GLY A 248 13.48 6.99 -18.42
CA GLY A 248 14.48 6.47 -19.35
C GLY A 248 15.32 5.32 -18.81
N VAL A 249 14.98 4.81 -17.62
CA VAL A 249 15.72 3.78 -16.89
C VAL A 249 14.76 2.75 -16.32
N ASP A 250 15.21 1.50 -16.26
CA ASP A 250 14.44 0.44 -15.62
C ASP A 250 14.55 0.55 -14.08
N PRO A 251 13.52 0.10 -13.34
CA PRO A 251 13.61 -0.02 -11.88
C PRO A 251 14.60 -1.13 -11.49
N GLU A 252 15.25 -0.97 -10.34
CA GLU A 252 16.14 -1.98 -9.77
C GLU A 252 15.41 -2.74 -8.65
N PHE A 253 15.66 -4.05 -8.55
CA PHE A 253 15.10 -4.90 -7.50
C PHE A 253 16.24 -5.63 -6.80
N GLU A 254 16.25 -5.56 -5.47
CA GLU A 254 17.20 -6.27 -4.63
C GLU A 254 16.41 -7.12 -3.63
N ALA A 255 16.62 -8.44 -3.68
CA ALA A 255 16.00 -9.38 -2.76
C ALA A 255 17.06 -10.04 -1.89
N THR A 256 16.85 -10.02 -0.59
CA THR A 256 17.68 -10.70 0.41
C THR A 256 16.82 -11.69 1.20
N GLU A 257 17.40 -12.34 2.22
CA GLU A 257 16.65 -13.15 3.17
C GLU A 257 15.74 -12.29 4.09
N ASP A 258 16.01 -10.98 4.16
CA ASP A 258 15.38 -10.06 5.08
C ASP A 258 14.40 -9.08 4.44
N TYR A 259 14.56 -8.75 3.16
CA TYR A 259 13.70 -7.78 2.50
C TYR A 259 13.68 -7.94 0.97
N LEU A 260 12.68 -7.29 0.37
CA LEU A 260 12.67 -6.91 -1.04
C LEU A 260 12.70 -5.39 -1.13
N ARG A 261 13.70 -4.84 -1.84
CA ARG A 261 13.84 -3.42 -2.12
C ARG A 261 13.56 -3.16 -3.60
N LEU A 262 12.70 -2.19 -3.88
CA LEU A 262 12.46 -1.62 -5.20
C LEU A 262 13.09 -0.22 -5.23
N THR A 263 13.98 0.03 -6.19
CA THR A 263 14.60 1.33 -6.41
C THR A 263 14.09 1.94 -7.71
N LEU A 264 13.50 3.12 -7.61
CA LEU A 264 13.08 3.95 -8.73
C LEU A 264 14.08 5.10 -8.87
N ARG A 265 14.94 5.05 -9.90
CA ARG A 265 15.90 6.13 -10.20
C ARG A 265 15.18 7.36 -10.73
N ARG A 266 15.57 8.54 -10.29
CA ARG A 266 15.11 9.83 -10.82
C ARG A 266 15.64 9.97 -12.24
N GLY A 267 14.75 10.16 -13.20
CA GLY A 267 15.15 10.43 -14.58
C GLY A 267 15.83 11.79 -14.67
N SER A 268 16.88 11.89 -15.48
CA SER A 268 17.33 13.19 -15.97
C SER A 268 16.16 13.86 -16.68
N ALA A 269 15.90 15.12 -16.40
CA ALA A 269 14.79 15.83 -17.02
C ALA A 269 14.75 15.63 -18.54
N PRO A 270 13.58 15.47 -19.19
CA PRO A 270 13.52 15.52 -20.64
C PRO A 270 14.18 16.83 -21.05
N ARG A 271 15.31 16.76 -21.76
CA ARG A 271 15.85 17.95 -22.42
C ARG A 271 14.72 18.50 -23.27
N PRO A 272 14.36 19.79 -23.17
CA PRO A 272 13.42 20.37 -24.11
C PRO A 272 13.93 20.03 -25.50
N ARG A 273 13.07 19.43 -26.33
CA ARG A 273 13.42 19.15 -27.72
C ARG A 273 13.85 20.49 -28.32
N GLY A 274 15.14 20.61 -28.63
CA GLY A 274 15.67 21.81 -29.26
C GLY A 274 14.95 22.03 -30.58
N THR A 275 14.38 23.23 -30.71
CA THR A 275 14.00 23.99 -31.92
C THR A 275 13.42 23.22 -33.10
#